data_AF-A0A6I2XYM3-F1
#
_entry.id   AF-A0A6I2XYM3-F1
#
_cell.length_a   1.000
_cell.length_b   1.000
_cell.length_c   1.000
_cell.angle_alpha   90.00
_cell.angle_beta   90.00
_cell.angle_gamma   90.00
#
_symmetry.space_group_name_H-M   'P 1'
#
loop_
_entity.id
_entity.type
_entity.pdbx_description
1 polymer ?
#
loop_
_entity_poly.entity_id
_entity_poly.type
_entity_poly.pdbx_seq_one_letter_code
_entity_poly.pdbx_strand_id
1 'polypeptide(L)' 'MSLEAYGGGVSWALVLRAEVAAWLGELSEGEYQQVLAALDALAVDGPALGRPFVDTVKGSRHANMKELRPRGGNLRLLFA' A
#
# COMPACT_ATOMS: atom_id res chain seq x y z
N MET A 1 -16.40 5.63 -10.21
CA MET A 1 -17.20 4.63 -9.47
C MET A 1 -16.52 4.47 -8.13
N SER A 2 -16.94 5.26 -7.14
CA SER A 2 -16.35 5.25 -5.79
C SER A 2 -17.10 4.25 -4.92
N LEU A 3 -16.39 3.32 -4.31
CA LEU A 3 -16.92 2.34 -3.37
C LEU A 3 -16.93 2.97 -1.97
N GLU A 4 -17.99 3.70 -1.64
CA GLU A 4 -18.28 4.05 -0.26
C GLU A 4 -19.30 3.03 0.27
N ALA A 5 -18.84 2.04 1.04
CA ALA A 5 -19.55 1.42 2.17
C ALA A 5 -19.12 -0.04 2.39
N TYR A 6 -18.18 -0.26 3.32
CA TYR A 6 -18.17 -1.43 4.22
C TYR A 6 -17.41 -1.05 5.51
N GLY A 7 -18.12 -0.98 6.64
CA GLY A 7 -17.53 -0.92 8.00
C GLY A 7 -17.41 0.49 8.59
N GLY A 8 -18.04 0.71 9.75
CA GLY A 8 -18.03 1.97 10.50
C GLY A 8 -16.70 2.30 11.20
N GLY A 9 -15.63 2.43 10.42
CA GLY A 9 -14.33 2.96 10.83
C GLY A 9 -13.78 3.82 9.69
N VAL A 10 -13.15 4.96 10.01
CA VAL A 10 -12.58 5.88 9.01
C VAL A 10 -11.50 5.12 8.21
N SER A 11 -11.77 4.80 6.95
CA SER A 11 -10.77 4.24 6.04
C SER A 11 -9.88 5.34 5.46
N TRP A 12 -8.61 5.00 5.23
CA TRP A 12 -7.64 5.87 4.59
C TRP A 12 -7.85 5.86 3.08
N ALA A 13 -7.98 7.05 2.49
CA ALA A 13 -8.01 7.19 1.04
C ALA A 13 -6.60 6.97 0.47
N LEU A 14 -6.44 5.92 -0.34
CA LEU A 14 -5.20 5.67 -1.07
C LEU A 14 -5.27 6.34 -2.44
N VAL A 15 -4.34 7.26 -2.68
CA VAL A 15 -4.19 7.93 -3.98
C VAL A 15 -2.98 7.36 -4.69
N LEU A 16 -3.21 6.59 -5.75
CA LEU A 16 -2.15 6.03 -6.57
C LEU A 16 -1.70 7.04 -7.63
N ARG A 17 -0.38 7.13 -7.81
CA ARG A 17 0.22 7.84 -8.93
C ARG A 17 0.01 7.04 -10.22
N ALA A 18 -0.09 7.73 -11.36
CA ALA A 18 -0.36 7.08 -12.65
C ALA A 18 0.70 6.01 -12.98
N GLU A 19 1.96 6.26 -12.61
CA GLU A 19 3.09 5.36 -12.80
C GLU A 19 2.93 4.08 -11.97
N VAL A 20 2.37 4.18 -10.75
CA VAL A 20 2.08 3.03 -9.89
C VAL A 20 0.91 2.23 -10.47
N ALA A 21 -0.14 2.90 -10.95
CA ALA A 21 -1.28 2.23 -11.57
C ALA A 21 -0.88 1.48 -12.86
N ALA A 22 0.00 2.07 -13.68
CA ALA A 22 0.54 1.41 -14.86
C ALA A 22 1.39 0.19 -14.48
N TRP A 23 2.30 0.35 -13.51
CA TRP A 23 3.13 -0.75 -13.01
C TRP A 23 2.32 -1.90 -12.41
N LEU A 24 1.23 -1.63 -11.70
CA LEU A 24 0.33 -2.68 -11.20
C LEU A 24 -0.24 -3.56 -12.32
N GLY A 25 -0.48 -2.97 -13.50
CA GLY A 25 -0.96 -3.71 -14.68
C GLY A 25 0.08 -4.60 -15.35
N GLU A 26 1.36 -4.49 -14.97
CA GLU A 26 2.47 -5.31 -15.50
C GLU A 26 2.78 -6.51 -14.59
N LEU A 27 2.20 -6.57 -13.39
CA LEU A 27 2.45 -7.64 -12.43
C LEU A 27 1.83 -8.96 -12.90
N SER A 28 2.45 -10.07 -12.51
CA SER A 28 1.77 -11.36 -12.59
C SER A 28 0.54 -11.39 -11.68
N GLU A 29 -0.43 -12.24 -11.97
CA GLU A 29 -1.65 -12.38 -11.15
C GLU A 29 -1.31 -12.57 -9.66
N GLY A 30 -0.34 -13.43 -9.35
CA GLY A 30 0.06 -13.69 -7.96
C GLY A 30 0.66 -12.46 -7.26
N GLU A 31 1.51 -11.71 -7.96
CA GLU A 31 2.09 -10.47 -7.43
C GLU A 31 1.04 -9.37 -7.25
N TYR A 32 0.13 -9.24 -8.23
CA TYR A 32 -0.98 -8.29 -8.17
C TYR A 32 -1.86 -8.55 -6.95
N GLN A 33 -2.25 -9.81 -6.71
CA GLN A 33 -3.07 -10.18 -5.54
C GLN A 33 -2.33 -9.90 -4.22
N GLN A 34 -1.03 -10.15 -4.15
CA GLN A 34 -0.23 -9.82 -2.96
C GLN A 34 -0.19 -8.31 -2.70
N VAL A 35 -0.01 -7.51 -3.74
CA VAL A 35 0.01 -6.04 -3.63
C VAL A 35 -1.36 -5.49 -3.27
N LEU A 36 -2.43 -5.98 -3.91
CA LEU A 36 -3.79 -5.57 -3.62
C LEU A 36 -4.17 -5.84 -2.16
N ALA A 37 -3.89 -7.04 -1.64
CA ALA A 37 -4.14 -7.36 -0.24
C ALA A 37 -3.37 -6.45 0.74
N ALA A 38 -2.16 -6.03 0.37
CA ALA A 38 -1.38 -5.10 1.17
C ALA A 38 -1.95 -3.67 1.12
N LEU A 39 -2.44 -3.23 -0.05
CA LEU A 39 -3.12 -1.94 -0.20
C LEU A 39 -4.44 -1.90 0.57
N ASP A 40 -5.22 -2.99 0.54
CA ASP A 40 -6.46 -3.09 1.31
C ASP A 40 -6.20 -2.96 2.82
N ALA A 41 -5.19 -3.66 3.34
CA ALA A 41 -4.77 -3.53 4.73
C ALA A 41 -4.32 -2.09 5.07
N LEU A 42 -3.58 -1.45 4.16
CA LEU A 42 -3.15 -0.06 4.33
C LEU A 42 -4.34 0.92 4.27
N ALA A 43 -5.37 0.66 3.46
CA ALA A 43 -6.57 1.48 3.41
C ALA A 43 -7.40 1.37 4.71
N VAL A 44 -7.35 0.23 5.39
CA VAL A 44 -8.04 0.04 6.68
C VAL A 44 -7.25 0.66 7.84
N ASP A 45 -6.00 0.25 8.03
CA ASP A 45 -5.22 0.58 9.22
C ASP A 45 -4.32 1.82 9.06
N GLY A 46 -4.14 2.26 7.82
CA GLY A 46 -3.33 3.43 7.48
C GLY A 46 -1.84 3.27 7.74
N PRO A 47 -1.09 4.38 7.76
CA PRO A 47 0.36 4.39 7.97
C PRO A 47 0.86 3.76 9.29
N ALA A 48 -0.06 3.48 10.22
CA ALA A 48 0.18 2.86 11.52
C ALA A 48 0.14 1.32 11.50
N LEU A 49 -0.22 0.70 10.37
CA LEU A 49 -0.27 -0.77 10.17
C LEU A 49 1.00 -1.51 10.67
N GLY A 50 2.16 -0.84 10.59
CA GLY A 50 3.38 -1.28 11.26
C GLY A 50 3.92 -2.61 10.72
N ARG A 51 4.93 -3.15 11.42
CA ARG A 51 5.64 -4.36 11.00
C ARG A 51 4.75 -5.60 11.16
N PRO A 52 4.83 -6.60 10.26
CA PRO A 52 5.80 -6.72 9.17
C PRO A 52 5.42 -5.98 7.88
N PHE A 53 4.23 -5.40 7.76
CA PHE A 53 3.70 -4.90 6.48
C PHE A 53 4.15 -3.50 6.11
N VAL A 54 4.36 -2.63 7.09
CA VAL A 54 4.83 -1.27 6.90
C VAL A 54 6.08 -1.04 7.74
N ASP A 55 7.01 -0.29 7.17
CA ASP A 55 8.20 0.19 7.87
C ASP A 55 8.54 1.62 7.44
N THR A 56 9.37 2.27 8.24
CA THR A 56 9.90 3.59 7.89
C THR A 56 11.17 3.43 7.07
N VAL A 57 11.26 4.17 5.95
CA VAL A 57 12.46 4.20 5.11
C VAL A 57 13.53 5.07 5.79
N LYS A 58 14.57 4.42 6.32
CA LYS A 58 15.70 5.12 6.95
C LYS A 58 16.53 5.86 5.90
N GLY A 59 17.00 7.06 6.25
CA GLY A 59 17.84 7.88 5.35
C GLY A 59 17.08 8.53 4.18
N SER A 60 15.75 8.40 4.13
CA SER A 60 14.92 9.13 3.17
C SER A 60 15.03 10.64 3.41
N ARG A 61 15.04 11.42 2.31
CA ARG A 61 14.90 12.89 2.38
C ARG A 61 13.54 13.35 2.92
N HIS A 62 12.53 12.47 2.85
CA HIS A 62 11.19 12.69 3.39
C HIS A 62 11.05 11.97 4.73
N ALA A 63 10.83 12.73 5.81
CA ALA A 63 10.87 12.21 7.19
C ALA A 63 9.77 11.18 7.50
N ASN A 64 8.65 11.23 6.79
CA ASN A 64 7.51 10.32 6.94
C ASN A 64 7.47 9.20 5.88
N MET A 65 8.52 9.05 5.06
CA MET A 65 8.54 8.02 4.01
C MET A 65 8.48 6.62 4.60
N LYS A 66 7.55 5.83 4.08
CA LYS A 66 7.30 4.46 4.47
C LYS A 66 7.35 3.53 3.26
N GLU A 67 7.63 2.27 3.53
CA GLU A 67 7.49 1.18 2.57
C GLU A 67 6.33 0.27 2.99
N LEU A 68 5.43 -0.03 2.06
CA LEU A 68 4.47 -1.12 2.15
C LEU A 68 5.11 -2.40 1.59
N ARG A 69 4.92 -3.50 2.31
CA ARG A 69 5.56 -4.80 2.08
C ARG A 69 4.49 -5.89 1.91
N PRO A 70 4.06 -6.15 0.68
CA PRO A 70 3.27 -7.33 0.33
C PRO A 70 3.88 -8.62 0.88
N ARG A 71 3.04 -9.52 1.39
CA ARG A 71 3.49 -10.80 1.93
C ARG A 71 3.98 -11.71 0.80
N GLY A 72 5.03 -12.47 1.07
CA GLY A 72 5.46 -13.57 0.19
C GLY A 72 6.33 -13.15 -1.00
N GLY A 73 6.75 -11.88 -1.08
CA GLY A 73 7.57 -11.38 -2.18
C GLY A 73 8.53 -10.24 -1.81
N ASN A 74 9.25 -9.77 -2.82
CA ASN A 74 10.27 -8.72 -2.68
C ASN A 74 9.80 -7.35 -3.18
N LEU A 75 8.52 -7.22 -3.56
CA LEU A 75 7.93 -5.95 -4.00
C LEU A 75 7.78 -4.97 -2.83
N ARG A 76 8.00 -3.69 -3.09
CA ARG A 76 7.87 -2.61 -2.11
C ARG A 76 7.20 -1.41 -2.78
N LEU A 77 6.21 -0.84 -2.10
CA LEU A 77 5.58 0.42 -2.53
C LEU A 77 5.94 1.51 -1.55
N LEU A 78 6.40 2.65 -2.04
CA LEU A 78 6.75 3.79 -1.20
C LEU A 78 5.54 4.73 -1.06
N PHE A 79 5.32 5.25 0.15
CA PHE A 79 4.26 6.21 0.43
C PHE A 79 4.66 7.16 1.57
N ALA A 80 4.02 8.34 1.61
CA ALA A 80 4.24 9.38 2.61
C ALA A 80 2.99 10.25 2.74
#